data_AF-A0A9D6HTW9-F1
#
_entry.id   AF-A0A9D6HTW9-F1
#
_cell.length_a   1.000
_cell.length_b   1.000
_cell.length_c   1.000
_cell.angle_alpha   90.00
_cell.angle_beta   90.00
_cell.angle_gamma   90.00
#
_symmetry.space_group_name_H-M   'P 1'
#
loop_
_entity.id
_entity.type
_entity.pdbx_description
1 polymer ?
#
loop_
_entity_poly.entity_id
_entity_poly.type
_entity_poly.pdbx_seq_one_letter_code
_entity_poly.pdbx_strand_id
1 'polypeptide(L)'
;MLGSLCKNVLVDTSSSNSWITFTPGLKDLAEVFAKTLQVFGACRILFGTDSTYFPRGWRKDVFDSQLLCLKKLLTPGNDIGLIFGENLARLHSLKSLQLR
;
A
#
# COMPACT_ATOMS: atom_id res chain seq x y z
N MET A 1 -10.51 -7.07 12.94
CA MET A 1 -9.40 -7.34 13.90
C MET A 1 -8.30 -8.28 13.38
N LEU A 2 -8.51 -9.02 12.27
CA LEU A 2 -7.54 -10.00 11.74
C LEU A 2 -6.09 -9.51 11.69
N GLY A 3 -5.82 -8.37 11.05
CA GLY A 3 -4.45 -7.86 10.88
C GLY A 3 -3.72 -7.48 12.18
N SER A 4 -4.47 -7.13 13.23
CA SER A 4 -3.91 -6.82 14.55
C SER A 4 -3.48 -8.10 15.29
N LEU A 5 -4.34 -9.12 15.24
CA LEU A 5 -4.18 -10.38 15.96
C LEU A 5 -3.18 -11.33 15.28
N CYS A 6 -3.18 -11.40 13.95
CA CYS A 6 -2.39 -12.36 13.19
C CYS A 6 -1.19 -11.67 12.51
N LYS A 7 0.01 -11.90 13.03
CA LYS A 7 1.25 -11.29 12.50
C LYS A 7 1.70 -11.88 11.16
N ASN A 8 1.19 -13.04 10.78
CA ASN A 8 1.42 -13.70 9.49
C ASN A 8 0.47 -13.24 8.36
N VAL A 9 -0.40 -12.25 8.62
CA VAL A 9 -1.31 -11.69 7.61
C VAL A 9 -0.71 -10.42 7.02
N LEU A 10 -0.69 -10.37 5.69
CA LEU A 10 -0.34 -9.21 4.87
C LEU A 10 -1.60 -8.64 4.23
N VAL A 11 -1.56 -7.37 3.83
CA VAL A 11 -2.66 -6.66 3.15
C VAL A 11 -2.12 -5.91 1.95
N ASP A 12 -2.89 -5.83 0.85
CA ASP A 12 -2.53 -5.00 -0.29
C ASP A 12 -3.34 -3.70 -0.37
N THR A 13 -2.84 -2.73 -1.14
CA THR A 13 -3.44 -1.39 -1.26
C THR A 13 -4.32 -1.22 -2.49
N SER A 14 -4.63 -2.30 -3.23
CA SER A 14 -5.41 -2.22 -4.47
C SER A 14 -6.82 -1.68 -4.20
N SER A 15 -7.09 -0.46 -4.65
CA SER A 15 -8.42 0.14 -4.63
C SER A 15 -8.45 1.43 -5.45
N SER A 16 -9.60 1.75 -6.04
CA SER A 16 -9.92 3.11 -6.50
C SER A 16 -10.11 4.09 -5.35
N ASN A 17 -10.30 3.61 -4.12
CA ASN A 17 -10.59 4.38 -2.91
C ASN A 17 -11.86 5.24 -2.97
N SER A 18 -12.75 5.01 -3.96
CA SER A 18 -14.03 5.75 -4.08
C SER A 18 -14.98 5.50 -2.91
N TRP A 19 -14.78 4.44 -2.12
CA TRP A 19 -15.56 4.15 -0.93
C TRP A 19 -15.34 5.16 0.21
N ILE A 20 -14.22 5.91 0.19
CA ILE A 20 -13.91 6.93 1.20
C ILE A 20 -15.00 8.02 1.22
N THR A 21 -15.49 8.45 0.04
CA THR A 21 -16.52 9.51 -0.06
C THR A 21 -17.86 9.12 0.58
N PHE A 22 -18.08 7.82 0.78
CA PHE A 22 -19.29 7.26 1.36
C PHE A 22 -19.09 6.78 2.80
N THR A 23 -17.92 7.01 3.40
CA THR A 23 -17.58 6.53 4.74
C THR A 23 -17.64 7.68 5.75
N PRO A 24 -18.67 7.75 6.61
CA PRO A 24 -18.78 8.81 7.61
C PRO A 24 -17.56 8.87 8.53
N GLY A 25 -17.01 10.07 8.71
CA GLY A 25 -15.89 10.32 9.62
C GLY A 25 -14.50 9.94 9.10
N LEU A 26 -14.39 9.40 7.88
CA LEU A 26 -13.12 9.20 7.21
C LEU A 26 -12.87 10.37 6.25
N LYS A 27 -11.76 11.09 6.43
CA LYS A 27 -11.51 12.33 5.68
C LYS A 27 -10.88 12.08 4.32
N ASP A 28 -9.82 11.28 4.29
CA ASP A 28 -8.99 11.10 3.11
C ASP A 28 -8.22 9.76 3.13
N LEU A 29 -7.48 9.53 2.04
CA LEU A 29 -6.63 8.35 1.88
C LEU A 29 -5.49 8.31 2.89
N ALA A 30 -5.01 9.45 3.39
CA ALA A 30 -3.94 9.49 4.39
C ALA A 30 -4.42 8.93 5.73
N GLU A 31 -5.66 9.20 6.16
CA GLU A 31 -6.24 8.57 7.35
C GLU A 31 -6.37 7.05 7.21
N VAL A 32 -6.69 6.54 6.01
CA VAL A 32 -6.70 5.10 5.73
C VAL A 32 -5.30 4.52 5.91
N PHE A 33 -4.29 5.12 5.27
CA PHE A 33 -2.92 4.64 5.39
C PHE A 33 -2.38 4.73 6.80
N ALA A 34 -2.69 5.78 7.56
CA ALA A 34 -2.27 5.91 8.95
C ALA A 34 -2.81 4.76 9.81
N LYS A 35 -4.09 4.41 9.66
CA LYS A 35 -4.70 3.26 10.35
C LYS A 35 -4.12 1.93 9.87
N THR A 36 -3.92 1.76 8.57
CA THR A 36 -3.31 0.54 8.01
C THR A 36 -1.89 0.36 8.54
N LEU A 37 -1.07 1.42 8.57
CA LEU A 37 0.27 1.41 9.15
C LEU A 37 0.25 1.10 10.65
N GLN A 38 -0.68 1.68 11.41
CA GLN A 38 -0.84 1.38 12.83
C GLN A 38 -1.13 -0.11 13.09
N VAL A 39 -1.95 -0.75 12.25
CA VAL A 39 -2.34 -2.15 12.42
C VAL A 39 -1.29 -3.12 11.87
N PHE A 40 -0.79 -2.85 10.66
CA PHE A 40 0.05 -3.78 9.91
C PHE A 40 1.55 -3.50 10.04
N GLY A 41 1.94 -2.24 10.22
CA GLY A 41 3.31 -1.78 10.03
C GLY A 41 3.73 -1.84 8.56
N ALA A 42 4.80 -1.12 8.19
CA ALA A 42 5.27 -1.07 6.80
C ALA A 42 5.62 -2.46 6.23
N CYS A 43 6.14 -3.37 7.04
CA CYS A 43 6.59 -4.71 6.62
C CYS A 43 5.47 -5.69 6.19
N ARG A 44 4.19 -5.35 6.40
CA ARG A 44 3.06 -6.25 6.08
C ARG A 44 2.08 -5.66 5.07
N ILE A 45 2.44 -4.54 4.45
CA ILE A 45 1.61 -3.88 3.45
C ILE A 45 2.24 -4.11 2.07
N LEU A 46 1.45 -4.58 1.13
CA LEU A 46 1.83 -4.79 -0.26
C LEU A 46 1.24 -3.67 -1.11
N PHE A 47 2.05 -3.10 -1.99
CA PHE A 47 1.55 -2.11 -2.93
C PHE A 47 0.66 -2.75 -4.02
N GLY A 48 -0.46 -2.09 -4.32
CA GLY A 48 -1.35 -2.43 -5.42
C GLY A 48 -2.22 -1.24 -5.85
N THR A 49 -2.55 -1.15 -7.13
CA THR A 49 -3.26 0.00 -7.72
C THR A 49 -4.65 -0.31 -8.25
N ASP A 50 -5.12 -1.56 -8.15
CA ASP A 50 -6.34 -2.01 -8.83
C ASP A 50 -6.28 -1.76 -10.36
N SER A 51 -5.08 -2.01 -10.92
CA SER A 51 -4.85 -2.01 -12.37
C SER A 51 -5.52 -3.21 -13.01
N THR A 52 -5.95 -3.05 -14.26
CA THR A 52 -6.70 -4.10 -14.99
C THR A 52 -6.19 -4.22 -16.42
N TYR A 53 -6.95 -4.92 -17.26
CA TYR A 53 -6.66 -5.13 -18.67
C TYR A 53 -6.80 -3.84 -19.51
N PHE A 54 -6.30 -3.91 -20.74
CA PHE A 54 -6.40 -2.85 -21.75
C PHE A 54 -7.88 -2.56 -22.11
N PRO A 55 -8.32 -1.29 -22.25
CA PRO A 55 -7.52 -0.08 -22.42
C PRO A 55 -7.17 0.67 -21.14
N ARG A 56 -7.78 0.33 -19.99
CA ARG A 56 -7.53 1.06 -18.73
C ARG A 56 -6.12 0.80 -18.21
N GLY A 57 -5.67 -0.46 -18.20
CA GLY A 57 -4.29 -0.81 -17.88
C GLY A 57 -3.83 -0.32 -16.50
N TRP A 58 -2.62 0.23 -16.49
CA TRP A 58 -1.92 0.75 -15.32
C TRP A 58 -2.56 2.02 -14.76
N ARG A 59 -2.92 1.99 -13.46
CA ARG A 59 -3.51 3.09 -12.71
C ARG A 59 -2.45 3.99 -12.08
N LYS A 60 -1.85 4.88 -12.89
CA LYS A 60 -0.84 5.85 -12.44
C LYS A 60 -1.39 6.84 -11.40
N ASP A 61 -2.65 7.25 -11.55
CA ASP A 61 -3.36 8.14 -10.62
C ASP A 61 -3.41 7.57 -9.19
N VAL A 62 -3.65 6.27 -9.07
CA VAL A 62 -3.67 5.56 -7.79
C VAL A 62 -2.25 5.46 -7.23
N PHE A 63 -1.26 5.10 -8.06
CA PHE A 63 0.15 5.09 -7.65
C PHE A 63 0.60 6.44 -7.08
N ASP A 64 0.38 7.53 -7.82
CA ASP A 64 0.82 8.87 -7.43
C ASP A 64 0.15 9.31 -6.11
N SER A 65 -1.14 9.01 -5.96
CA SER A 65 -1.91 9.34 -4.75
C SER A 65 -1.45 8.55 -3.52
N GLN A 66 -1.21 7.24 -3.67
CA GLN A 66 -0.67 6.41 -2.58
C GLN A 66 0.74 6.84 -2.18
N LEU A 67 1.62 7.08 -3.15
CA LEU A 67 2.99 7.52 -2.91
C LEU A 67 3.01 8.88 -2.18
N LEU A 68 2.17 9.82 -2.58
CA LEU A 68 2.05 11.12 -1.92
C LEU A 68 1.57 10.97 -0.47
N CYS A 69 0.59 10.12 -0.20
CA CYS A 69 0.11 9.87 1.16
C CYS A 69 1.20 9.23 2.02
N LEU A 70 1.86 8.18 1.53
CA LEU A 70 2.89 7.46 2.27
C LEU A 70 4.13 8.33 2.55
N LYS A 71 4.53 9.20 1.61
CA LYS A 71 5.62 10.18 1.83
C LYS A 71 5.31 11.19 2.94
N LYS A 72 4.04 11.48 3.22
CA LYS A 72 3.63 12.35 4.33
C LYS A 72 3.64 11.63 5.68
N LEU A 73 3.37 10.33 5.69
CA LEU A 73 3.19 9.53 6.90
C LEU A 73 4.45 8.81 7.36
N LEU A 74 5.34 8.49 6.44
CA LEU A 74 6.56 7.72 6.68
C LEU A 74 7.79 8.58 6.46
N THR A 75 8.86 8.27 7.19
CA THR A 75 10.17 8.82 6.87
C THR A 75 10.61 8.35 5.48
N PRO A 76 11.13 9.24 4.62
CA PRO A 76 11.67 8.83 3.32
C PRO A 76 12.77 7.77 3.49
N GLY A 77 12.67 6.63 2.79
CA GLY A 77 13.65 5.54 2.85
C GLY A 77 13.03 4.14 2.87
N ASN A 78 13.54 3.29 3.77
CA ASN A 78 13.30 1.85 3.84
C ASN A 78 11.81 1.47 3.93
N ASP A 79 10.99 2.23 4.67
CA ASP A 79 9.59 1.88 4.88
C ASP A 79 8.72 2.02 3.62
N ILE A 80 9.02 3.00 2.77
CA ILE A 80 8.35 3.13 1.47
C ILE A 80 8.83 2.02 0.53
N GLY A 81 10.12 1.70 0.52
CA GLY A 81 10.68 0.58 -0.25
C GLY A 81 10.06 -0.77 0.12
N LEU A 82 9.85 -0.99 1.42
CA LEU A 82 9.14 -2.16 1.95
C LEU A 82 7.77 -2.34 1.28
N ILE A 83 6.96 -1.28 1.27
CA ILE A 83 5.59 -1.32 0.74
C ILE A 83 5.58 -1.52 -0.78
N PHE A 84 6.43 -0.76 -1.50
CA PHE A 84 6.38 -0.71 -2.97
C PHE A 84 7.10 -1.86 -3.69
N GLY A 85 7.84 -2.71 -2.98
CA GLY A 85 8.46 -3.87 -3.63
C GLY A 85 9.07 -4.91 -2.71
N GLU A 86 9.75 -4.50 -1.63
CA GLU A 86 10.55 -5.48 -0.87
C GLU A 86 9.68 -6.49 -0.10
N ASN A 87 8.48 -6.10 0.35
CA ASN A 87 7.57 -7.04 1.01
C ASN A 87 7.08 -8.12 0.03
N LEU A 88 6.74 -7.76 -1.20
CA LEU A 88 6.34 -8.72 -2.23
C LEU A 88 7.51 -9.61 -2.63
N ALA A 89 8.70 -9.03 -2.79
CA ALA A 89 9.93 -9.77 -3.05
C ALA A 89 10.22 -10.79 -1.94
N ARG A 90 10.11 -10.39 -0.66
CA ARG A 90 10.29 -11.28 0.49
C ARG A 90 9.25 -12.40 0.51
N LEU A 91 7.98 -12.08 0.24
CA LEU A 91 6.89 -13.07 0.22
C LEU A 91 7.13 -14.16 -0.85
N HIS A 92 7.63 -13.76 -2.03
CA HIS A 92 7.91 -14.68 -3.13
C HIS A 92 9.36 -15.18 -3.19
N SER A 93 10.18 -14.87 -2.18
CA SER A 93 11.62 -15.19 -2.16
C SER A 93 12.36 -14.72 -3.43
N LEU A 94 11.94 -13.59 -4.00
CA LEU A 94 12.62 -12.99 -5.14
C LEU A 94 13.97 -12.45 -4.66
N LYS A 95 15.05 -12.84 -5.35
CA LYS A 95 16.34 -12.15 -5.20
C LYS A 95 16.13 -10.69 -5.56
N SER A 96 16.72 -9.77 -4.80
CA SER A 96 16.66 -8.35 -5.14
C SER A 96 17.11 -8.20 -6.59
N LEU A 97 16.17 -7.79 -7.44
CA LEU A 97 16.51 -7.31 -8.77
C LEU A 97 17.29 -6.03 -8.51
N GLN A 98 18.63 -6.11 -8.55
CA GLN A 98 19.46 -4.93 -8.73
C GLN A 98 19.08 -4.37 -10.11
N LEU A 99 18.03 -3.56 -10.12
CA LEU A 99 17.70 -2.70 -11.25
C LEU A 99 18.89 -1.75 -11.36
N ARG A 100 19.72 -2.00 -12.39
CA ARG A 100 20.81 -1.13 -12.81
C ARG A 100 20.25 0.14 -13.42
#